data_AF-A0A6A7SLH1-F1
#
_entry.id   AF-A0A6A7SLH1-F1
#
_cell.length_a   1.000
_cell.length_b   1.000
_cell.length_c   1.000
_cell.angle_alpha   90.00
_cell.angle_beta   90.00
_cell.angle_gamma   90.00
#
_symmetry.space_group_name_H-M   'P 1'
#
loop_
_entity.id
_entity.type
_entity.pdbx_description
1 polymer ?
#
loop_
_entity_poly.entity_id
_entity_poly.type
_entity_poly.pdbx_seq_one_letter_code
_entity_poly.pdbx_strand_id
1 'polypeptide(L)'
;MSVSGLVLLAFAGDDEDVDEVLLGNEQRLAGHGLEPDAVRRRITETRTLGYAYSEVGVVPGTRALALPVFDTDGGLVASVAVSAMADRLSPERLATLVPLIRQQTELIAKRLSEVQKRRR
;
A
#
# COMPACT_ATOMS: atom_id res chain seq x y z
N MET A 1 -5.78 1.96 10.02
CA MET A 1 -4.61 1.29 9.40
C MET A 1 -4.12 2.13 8.23
N SER A 2 -2.81 2.33 8.09
CA SER A 2 -2.25 3.07 6.95
C SER A 2 -2.29 2.23 5.67
N VAL A 3 -2.74 2.82 4.55
CA VAL A 3 -2.75 2.15 3.24
C VAL A 3 -1.34 1.82 2.74
N SER A 4 -0.34 2.65 3.05
CA SER A 4 1.05 2.36 2.65
C SER A 4 1.60 1.15 3.38
N GLY A 5 1.34 1.05 4.69
CA GLY A 5 1.79 -0.10 5.49
C GLY A 5 1.14 -1.40 5.01
N LEU A 6 -0.13 -1.34 4.61
CA LEU A 6 -0.83 -2.47 4.03
C LEU A 6 -0.21 -2.91 2.69
N VAL A 7 0.15 -1.97 1.82
CA VAL A 7 0.90 -2.28 0.57
C VAL A 7 2.24 -2.91 0.89
N LEU A 8 3.01 -2.36 1.84
CA LEU A 8 4.30 -2.96 2.21
C LEU A 8 4.13 -4.39 2.71
N LEU A 9 3.20 -4.64 3.63
CA LEU A 9 2.92 -6.00 4.12
C LEU A 9 2.40 -6.94 3.03
N ALA A 10 1.63 -6.42 2.08
CA ALA A 10 1.11 -7.23 0.98
C ALA A 10 2.19 -7.67 -0.02
N PHE A 11 3.28 -6.92 -0.18
CA PHE A 11 4.23 -7.14 -1.28
C PHE A 11 5.70 -7.28 -0.87
N ALA A 12 6.08 -7.01 0.38
CA ALA A 12 7.47 -7.06 0.83
C ALA A 12 7.91 -8.44 1.33
N GLY A 13 6.98 -9.23 1.89
CA GLY A 13 7.26 -10.51 2.53
C GLY A 13 6.26 -11.59 2.13
N ASP A 14 6.60 -12.83 2.47
CA ASP A 14 5.71 -13.97 2.32
C ASP A 14 4.68 -14.04 3.46
N ASP A 15 3.93 -15.14 3.54
CA ASP A 15 2.90 -15.28 4.57
C ASP A 15 3.49 -15.46 5.99
N GLU A 16 4.71 -15.98 6.12
CA GLU A 16 5.40 -16.13 7.41
C GLU A 16 5.84 -14.76 7.94
N ASP A 17 6.42 -13.91 7.09
CA ASP A 17 6.76 -12.52 7.43
C ASP A 17 5.51 -11.74 7.89
N VAL A 18 4.38 -11.92 7.19
CA VAL A 18 3.12 -11.27 7.54
C VAL A 18 2.62 -11.74 8.91
N ASP A 19 2.64 -13.05 9.15
CA ASP A 19 2.18 -13.61 10.43
C ASP A 19 3.07 -13.16 11.60
N GLU A 20 4.40 -13.10 11.42
CA GLU A 20 5.31 -12.56 12.42
C GLU A 20 4.95 -11.11 12.77
N VAL A 21 4.71 -10.26 11.76
CA VAL A 21 4.34 -8.86 12.00
C VAL A 21 2.98 -8.75 12.69
N LEU A 22 1.99 -9.57 12.32
CA LEU A 22 0.68 -9.53 12.95
C LEU A 22 0.74 -9.99 14.41
N LEU A 23 1.45 -11.08 14.70
CA LEU A 23 1.65 -11.59 16.06
C LEU A 23 2.42 -10.59 16.92
N GLY A 24 3.50 -10.02 16.40
CA GLY A 24 4.31 -9.02 17.10
C GLY A 24 3.55 -7.71 17.40
N ASN A 25 2.40 -7.48 16.75
CA ASN A 25 1.61 -6.25 16.90
C ASN A 25 0.18 -6.47 17.43
N GLU A 26 -0.17 -7.69 17.86
CA GLU A 26 -1.53 -8.06 18.26
C GLU A 26 -2.17 -7.04 19.22
N GLN A 27 -1.47 -6.69 20.31
CA GLN A 27 -1.97 -5.76 21.31
C GLN A 27 -2.23 -4.35 20.75
N ARG A 28 -1.40 -3.89 19.81
CA ARG A 28 -1.54 -2.58 19.17
C ARG A 28 -2.64 -2.58 18.11
N LEU A 29 -2.81 -3.69 17.41
CA LEU A 29 -3.94 -3.89 16.48
C LEU A 29 -5.26 -3.86 17.25
N ALA A 30 -5.37 -4.59 18.36
CA ALA A 30 -6.53 -4.58 19.23
C ALA A 30 -6.84 -3.17 19.78
N GLY A 31 -5.82 -2.41 20.19
CA GLY A 31 -5.96 -1.02 20.62
C GLY A 31 -6.50 -0.06 19.54
N HIS A 32 -6.43 -0.46 18.26
CA HIS A 32 -7.02 0.26 17.13
C HIS A 32 -8.30 -0.40 16.59
N GLY A 33 -8.84 -1.40 17.28
CA GLY A 33 -10.03 -2.15 16.85
C GLY A 33 -9.80 -2.96 15.57
N LEU A 34 -8.56 -3.39 15.32
CA LEU A 34 -8.18 -4.18 14.16
C LEU A 34 -7.94 -5.63 14.58
N GLU A 35 -8.74 -6.54 14.03
CA GLU A 35 -8.53 -7.97 14.22
C GLU A 35 -7.47 -8.49 13.23
N PRO A 36 -6.51 -9.34 13.66
CA PRO A 36 -5.49 -9.90 12.77
C PRO A 36 -6.05 -10.53 11.49
N ASP A 37 -7.16 -11.27 11.60
CA ASP A 37 -7.82 -11.87 10.43
C ASP A 37 -8.42 -10.85 9.47
N ALA A 38 -8.89 -9.71 10.00
CA ALA A 38 -9.35 -8.61 9.15
C ALA A 38 -8.16 -7.98 8.41
N VAL A 39 -6.99 -7.88 9.05
CA VAL A 39 -5.77 -7.42 8.39
C VAL A 39 -5.34 -8.40 7.30
N ARG A 40 -5.34 -9.72 7.57
CA ARG A 40 -5.02 -10.75 6.57
C ARG A 40 -5.92 -10.66 5.34
N ARG A 41 -7.24 -10.53 5.52
CA ARG A 41 -8.18 -10.34 4.41
C ARG A 41 -7.82 -9.13 3.56
N ARG A 42 -7.52 -8.00 4.21
CA ARG A 42 -7.11 -6.77 3.50
C ARG A 42 -5.78 -6.92 2.78
N ILE A 43 -4.84 -7.70 3.31
CA ILE A 43 -3.58 -8.04 2.64
C ILE A 43 -3.87 -8.85 1.38
N THR A 44 -4.67 -9.91 1.47
CA THR A 44 -5.08 -10.73 0.32
C THR A 44 -5.77 -9.88 -0.75
N GLU A 45 -6.74 -9.05 -0.38
CA GLU A 45 -7.42 -8.12 -1.28
C GLU A 45 -6.43 -7.16 -1.96
N THR A 46 -5.47 -6.63 -1.19
CA THR A 46 -4.44 -5.72 -1.73
C THR A 46 -3.54 -6.42 -2.74
N ARG A 47 -3.15 -7.68 -2.48
CA ARG A 47 -2.40 -8.52 -3.43
C ARG A 47 -3.19 -8.75 -4.71
N THR A 48 -4.48 -9.07 -4.62
CA THR A 48 -5.36 -9.29 -5.78
C THR A 48 -5.59 -8.03 -6.60
N LEU A 49 -5.84 -6.89 -5.95
CA LEU A 49 -6.15 -5.63 -6.62
C LEU A 49 -4.90 -4.89 -7.13
N GLY A 50 -3.74 -5.16 -6.54
CA GLY A 50 -2.50 -4.44 -6.83
C GLY A 50 -2.47 -3.00 -6.27
N TYR A 51 -3.33 -2.69 -5.31
CA TYR A 51 -3.40 -1.42 -4.57
C TYR A 51 -4.15 -1.59 -3.25
N ALA A 52 -3.92 -0.70 -2.29
CA ALA A 52 -4.67 -0.61 -1.04
C ALA A 52 -5.53 0.66 -1.01
N TYR A 53 -6.78 0.54 -0.61
CA TYR A 53 -7.70 1.68 -0.48
C TYR A 53 -8.30 1.75 0.92
N SER A 54 -8.56 2.96 1.41
CA SER A 54 -9.25 3.21 2.67
C SER A 54 -10.28 4.31 2.50
N GLU A 55 -11.54 3.97 2.75
CA GLU A 55 -12.67 4.90 2.75
C GLU A 55 -12.65 5.89 3.92
N VAL A 56 -11.92 5.54 4.98
CA VAL A 56 -11.64 6.42 6.11
C VAL A 56 -10.13 6.67 6.14
N GLY A 57 -9.74 7.89 5.78
CA GLY A 57 -8.37 8.36 5.90
C GLY A 57 -8.00 8.67 7.35
N VAL A 58 -6.73 9.01 7.57
CA VAL A 58 -6.23 9.40 8.90
C VAL A 58 -6.87 10.71 9.37
N VAL A 59 -7.15 11.61 8.42
CA VAL A 59 -7.84 12.88 8.68
C VAL A 59 -9.33 12.69 8.35
N PRO A 60 -10.26 13.09 9.23
CA PRO A 60 -11.69 13.02 8.95
C PRO A 60 -12.08 13.68 7.62
N GLY A 61 -12.97 13.04 6.86
CA GLY A 61 -13.39 13.52 5.53
C GLY A 61 -12.39 13.25 4.40
N THR A 62 -11.27 12.57 4.69
CA THR A 62 -10.33 12.12 3.65
C THR A 62 -10.43 10.63 3.40
N ARG A 63 -9.92 10.24 2.24
CA ARG A 63 -9.70 8.85 1.82
C ARG A 63 -8.25 8.70 1.40
N ALA A 64 -7.77 7.47 1.37
CA ALA A 64 -6.39 7.18 0.99
C ALA A 64 -6.31 6.00 0.02
N LEU A 65 -5.39 6.08 -0.93
CA LEU A 65 -5.06 5.06 -1.92
C LEU A 65 -3.55 4.89 -1.94
N ALA A 66 -3.05 3.65 -1.93
CA ALA A 66 -1.64 3.35 -2.05
C ALA A 66 -1.36 2.26 -3.08
N LEU A 67 -0.25 2.41 -3.79
CA LEU A 67 0.25 1.45 -4.78
C LEU A 67 1.71 1.07 -4.48
N PRO A 68 2.10 -0.17 -4.79
CA PRO A 68 3.48 -0.61 -4.67
C PRO A 68 4.37 0.01 -5.74
N VAL A 69 5.65 0.18 -5.41
CA VAL A 69 6.72 0.51 -6.35
C VAL A 69 7.66 -0.70 -6.40
N PHE A 70 7.70 -1.37 -7.54
CA PHE A 70 8.61 -2.49 -7.79
C PHE A 70 9.82 -2.02 -8.60
N ASP A 71 11.00 -2.52 -8.29
CA ASP A 71 12.18 -2.33 -9.13
C ASP A 71 12.16 -3.23 -10.38
N THR A 72 13.24 -3.19 -11.16
CA THR A 72 13.37 -4.00 -12.40
C THR A 72 13.49 -5.49 -12.14
N ASP A 73 13.84 -5.90 -10.92
CA ASP A 73 14.03 -7.29 -10.52
C ASP A 73 12.75 -7.86 -9.87
N GLY A 74 11.69 -7.04 -9.78
CA GLY A 74 10.40 -7.41 -9.19
C GLY A 74 10.34 -7.23 -7.67
N GLY A 75 11.40 -6.69 -7.05
CA GLY A 75 11.46 -6.42 -5.62
C GLY A 75 10.66 -5.18 -5.25
N LEU A 76 9.90 -5.25 -4.15
CA LEU A 76 9.24 -4.06 -3.61
C LEU A 76 10.27 -3.11 -3.01
N VAL A 77 10.34 -1.89 -3.53
CA VAL A 77 11.30 -0.86 -3.05
C VAL A 77 10.63 0.28 -2.28
N ALA A 78 9.33 0.51 -2.52
CA ALA A 78 8.57 1.54 -1.82
C ALA A 78 7.05 1.33 -1.99
N SER A 79 6.28 2.17 -1.29
CA SER A 79 4.84 2.38 -1.53
C SER A 79 4.60 3.86 -1.76
N VAL A 80 3.72 4.20 -2.71
CA VAL A 80 3.26 5.58 -2.94
C VAL A 80 1.81 5.67 -2.50
N ALA A 81 1.51 6.63 -1.62
CA ALA A 81 0.14 6.89 -1.17
C ALA A 81 -0.33 8.29 -1.53
N VAL A 82 -1.60 8.39 -1.90
CA VAL A 82 -2.33 9.62 -2.17
C VAL A 82 -3.49 9.70 -1.19
N SER A 83 -3.54 10.79 -0.44
CA SER A 83 -4.66 11.12 0.45
C SER A 83 -5.34 12.38 -0.05
N ALA A 84 -6.66 12.36 -0.17
CA ALA A 84 -7.44 13.50 -0.64
C ALA A 84 -8.83 13.52 0.01
N MET A 85 -9.56 14.63 -0.19
CA MET A 85 -10.97 14.74 0.22
C MET A 85 -11.78 13.57 -0.36
N ALA A 86 -12.78 13.09 0.40
CA ALA A 86 -13.54 11.90 0.04
C ALA A 86 -14.13 11.97 -1.39
N ASP A 87 -14.64 13.13 -1.80
CA ASP A 87 -15.22 13.34 -3.14
C ASP A 87 -14.15 13.33 -4.25
N ARG A 88 -12.91 13.69 -3.92
CA ARG A 88 -11.78 13.65 -4.85
C ARG A 88 -11.16 12.26 -4.95
N LEU A 89 -11.43 11.35 -4.02
CA LEU A 89 -10.90 9.99 -4.03
C LEU A 89 -12.02 8.98 -3.82
N SER A 90 -13.12 9.17 -4.54
CA SER A 90 -14.29 8.31 -4.45
C SER A 90 -14.07 6.96 -5.14
N PRO A 91 -14.81 5.91 -4.75
CA PRO A 91 -14.70 4.58 -5.37
C PRO A 91 -14.85 4.61 -6.89
N GLU A 92 -15.74 5.45 -7.42
CA GLU A 92 -16.01 5.58 -8.85
C GLU A 92 -14.80 6.14 -9.61
N ARG A 93 -13.95 6.92 -8.94
CA ARG A 93 -12.73 7.49 -9.53
C ARG A 93 -11.55 6.53 -9.51
N LEU A 94 -11.60 5.43 -8.73
CA LEU A 94 -10.48 4.49 -8.60
C LEU A 94 -10.09 3.87 -9.94
N ALA A 95 -11.07 3.56 -10.79
CA ALA A 95 -10.83 3.02 -12.14
C ALA A 95 -9.97 3.96 -13.01
N THR A 96 -10.04 5.28 -12.77
CA THR A 96 -9.21 6.28 -13.47
C THR A 96 -7.90 6.56 -12.72
N LEU A 97 -7.93 6.64 -11.39
CA LEU A 97 -6.79 7.06 -10.59
C LEU A 97 -5.73 5.97 -10.42
N VAL A 98 -6.13 4.71 -10.28
CA VAL A 98 -5.20 3.59 -10.09
C VAL A 98 -4.23 3.46 -11.27
N PRO A 99 -4.66 3.45 -12.55
CA PRO A 99 -3.74 3.42 -13.68
C PRO A 99 -2.79 4.63 -13.74
N LEU A 100 -3.29 5.83 -13.44
CA LEU A 100 -2.48 7.04 -13.44
C LEU A 100 -1.38 7.00 -12.38
N ILE A 101 -1.72 6.58 -11.15
CA ILE A 101 -0.74 6.45 -10.08
C ILE A 101 0.24 5.32 -10.40
N ARG A 102 -0.22 4.21 -10.99
CA ARG A 102 0.63 3.10 -11.41
C ARG A 102 1.70 3.55 -12.40
N GLN A 103 1.33 4.36 -13.38
CA GLN A 103 2.31 4.98 -14.28
C GLN A 103 3.36 5.81 -13.52
N GLN A 104 2.94 6.55 -12.48
CA GLN A 104 3.88 7.30 -11.66
C GLN A 104 4.79 6.40 -10.82
N THR A 105 4.28 5.29 -10.28
CA THR A 105 5.10 4.32 -9.54
C THR A 105 6.17 3.69 -10.44
N GLU A 106 5.85 3.38 -11.68
CA GLU A 106 6.82 2.86 -12.67
C GLU A 106 7.89 3.89 -13.02
N LEU A 107 7.53 5.16 -13.17
CA LEU A 107 8.49 6.25 -13.39
C LEU A 107 9.43 6.45 -12.19
N ILE A 108 8.90 6.34 -10.97
CA ILE A 108 9.69 6.40 -9.74
C ILE A 108 10.68 5.24 -9.70
N ALA A 109 10.23 4.01 -9.97
CA ALA A 109 11.08 2.83 -10.03
C ALA A 109 12.23 3.01 -11.03
N LYS A 110 11.91 3.43 -12.26
CA LYS A 110 12.92 3.67 -13.30
C LYS A 110 13.98 4.68 -12.86
N ARG A 111 13.56 5.82 -12.29
CA ARG A 111 14.48 6.84 -11.79
C ARG A 111 15.34 6.34 -10.63
N LEU A 112 14.77 5.55 -9.72
CA LEU A 112 15.50 4.96 -8.62
C LEU A 112 16.63 4.05 -9.13
N SER A 113 16.34 3.19 -10.10
CA SER A 113 17.35 2.31 -10.72
C SER A 113 18.44 3.10 -11.44
N GLU A 114 18.10 4.19 -12.15
CA GLU A 114 19.09 5.07 -12.79
C GLU A 114 20.04 5.74 -11.78
N VAL A 115 19.50 6.23 -10.67
CA VAL A 115 20.29 6.86 -9.60
C VAL A 115 21.20 5.84 -8.90
N GLN A 116 20.71 4.62 -8.65
CA GLN A 116 21.51 3.55 -8.03
C GLN A 116 22.66 3.10 -8.93
N LYS A 117 22.44 3.00 -10.25
CA LYS A 117 23.50 2.66 -11.23
C LYS A 117 24.61 3.71 -11.28
N ARG A 118 24.29 5.00 -11.11
CA ARG A 118 25.29 6.09 -11.08
C ARG A 118 26.13 6.14 -9.80
N ARG A 119 25.68 5.47 -8.73
CA ARG A 119 26.37 5.41 -7.43
C ARG A 119 27.29 4.19 -7.29
N ARG A 120 27.27 3.27 -8.25
CA ARG A 120 28.20 2.13 -8.35
C ARG A 120 29.33 2.48 -9.31
#